data_AF-A0A9Q1L234-F1
#
_entry.id   AF-A0A9Q1L234-F1
#
_cell.length_a   1.000
_cell.length_b   1.000
_cell.length_c   1.000
_cell.angle_alpha   90.00
_cell.angle_beta   90.00
_cell.angle_gamma   90.00
#
_symmetry.space_group_name_H-M   'P 1'
#
loop_
_entity.id
_entity.type
_entity.pdbx_description
1 polymer ?
#
loop_
_entity_poly.entity_id
_entity_poly.type
_entity_poly.pdbx_seq_one_letter_code
_entity_poly.pdbx_strand_id
1 'polypeptide(L)'
;MTIKETGELPLDGFDKEMMGFTGGFPGGEKGLKKFIEQNPPPPKKKESSSMVFSGFNQRPKPPELPLLLPGMIAIVKNTNNPYYMYCGIVQRITDDKAAVLFEGGNWDRLISFRLEELERREKGPPMEESVPNEKFNS
;
A
#
# COMPACT_ATOMS: atom_id res chain seq x y z
N MET A 1 26.56 -28.96 50.12
CA MET A 1 27.43 -28.83 48.93
C MET A 1 26.85 -27.70 48.10
N THR A 2 27.53 -26.57 48.04
CA THR A 2 27.10 -25.34 47.35
C THR A 2 27.85 -25.22 46.05
N ILE A 3 27.14 -25.07 44.92
CA ILE A 3 27.59 -24.57 43.60
C ILE A 3 26.35 -24.38 42.71
N LYS A 4 26.21 -23.39 41.81
CA LYS A 4 26.57 -21.97 41.67
C LYS A 4 25.87 -21.50 40.38
N GLU A 5 25.23 -20.33 40.43
CA GLU A 5 24.92 -19.36 39.35
C GLU A 5 24.39 -19.83 37.98
N THR A 6 23.12 -19.46 37.73
CA THR A 6 22.53 -19.24 36.41
C THR A 6 23.27 -18.12 35.69
N GLY A 7 23.89 -18.42 34.54
CA GLY A 7 24.45 -17.41 33.64
C GLY A 7 23.33 -16.60 32.97
N GLU A 8 23.22 -15.32 33.31
CA GLU A 8 22.42 -14.36 32.56
C GLU A 8 23.06 -14.14 31.18
N LEU A 9 22.39 -14.61 30.13
CA LEU A 9 22.72 -14.19 28.76
C LEU A 9 22.22 -12.75 28.58
N PRO A 10 23.04 -11.81 28.07
CA PRO A 10 22.57 -10.46 27.80
C PRO A 10 21.50 -10.50 26.71
N LEU A 11 20.24 -10.24 27.10
CA LEU A 11 19.07 -10.15 26.22
C LEU A 11 19.28 -9.15 25.05
N ASP A 12 20.18 -8.18 25.22
CA ASP A 12 20.52 -7.16 24.24
C ASP A 12 21.33 -7.64 23.02
N GLY A 13 21.86 -8.88 23.06
CA GLY A 13 22.75 -9.39 22.00
C GLY A 13 22.03 -9.96 20.79
N PHE A 14 20.95 -10.71 21.00
CA PHE A 14 20.31 -11.49 19.93
C PHE A 14 19.42 -10.64 19.00
N ASP A 15 18.71 -9.65 19.54
CA ASP A 15 17.81 -8.79 18.75
C ASP A 15 18.58 -7.82 17.84
N LYS A 16 19.83 -7.53 18.19
CA LYS A 16 20.66 -6.53 17.51
C LYS A 16 21.27 -7.03 16.20
N GLU A 17 21.39 -8.35 16.05
CA GLU A 17 21.96 -8.99 14.86
C GLU A 17 20.87 -9.33 13.82
N MET A 18 19.63 -9.60 14.27
CA MET A 18 18.49 -9.90 13.39
C MET A 18 17.82 -8.67 12.75
N MET A 19 17.92 -7.48 13.37
CA MET A 19 17.38 -6.24 12.79
C MET A 19 18.24 -5.64 11.66
N GLY A 20 19.48 -6.11 11.48
CA GLY A 20 20.38 -5.62 10.41
C GLY A 20 20.08 -6.19 9.02
N PHE A 21 19.28 -7.25 8.93
CA PHE A 21 18.99 -7.94 7.66
C PHE A 21 17.95 -7.23 6.79
N THR A 22 17.27 -6.20 7.31
CA THR A 22 16.20 -5.46 6.60
C THR A 22 16.66 -4.16 5.93
N GLY A 23 17.98 -3.92 5.85
CA GLY A 23 18.52 -2.69 5.24
C GLY A 23 18.42 -1.45 6.12
N GLY A 24 18.26 -1.63 7.44
CA GLY A 24 18.30 -0.53 8.42
C GLY A 24 19.69 0.10 8.57
N PHE A 25 19.74 1.34 9.08
CA PHE A 25 20.98 2.06 9.35
C PHE A 25 21.90 1.22 10.26
N PRO A 26 23.21 1.05 9.97
CA PRO A 26 24.12 0.25 10.80
C PRO A 26 24.08 0.69 12.27
N GLY A 27 23.69 -0.21 13.18
CA GLY A 27 23.50 0.09 14.61
C GLY A 27 22.15 0.74 14.97
N GLY A 28 21.18 0.74 14.06
CA GLY A 28 19.82 1.24 14.24
C GLY A 28 19.77 2.75 14.52
N GLU A 29 18.88 3.15 15.42
CA GLU A 29 18.67 4.56 15.80
C GLU A 29 19.93 5.20 16.41
N LYS A 30 20.72 4.43 17.17
CA LYS A 30 21.98 4.92 17.77
C LYS A 30 23.03 5.22 16.71
N GLY A 31 23.06 4.44 15.62
CA GLY A 31 23.91 4.71 14.47
C GLY A 31 23.49 5.99 13.75
N LEU A 32 22.18 6.15 13.52
CA LEU A 32 21.66 7.33 12.81
C LEU A 32 21.97 8.62 13.58
N LYS A 33 21.85 8.60 14.91
CA LYS A 33 22.22 9.75 15.78
C LYS A 33 23.69 10.12 15.62
N LYS A 34 24.61 9.14 15.67
CA LYS A 34 26.05 9.39 15.44
C LYS A 34 26.34 9.95 14.06
N PHE A 35 25.60 9.52 13.04
CA PHE A 35 25.81 9.99 11.67
C PHE A 35 25.37 11.44 11.46
N ILE A 36 24.22 11.84 12.02
CA ILE A 36 23.74 13.24 11.96
C ILE A 36 24.68 14.16 12.75
N GLU A 37 25.25 13.69 13.86
CA GLU A 37 26.24 14.44 14.64
C GLU A 37 27.56 14.61 13.90
N GLN A 38 28.05 13.56 13.22
CA GLN A 38 29.29 13.61 12.44
C GLN A 38 29.13 14.34 11.10
N ASN A 39 27.92 14.38 10.55
CA ASN A 39 27.64 15.00 9.26
C ASN A 39 26.36 15.86 9.37
N PRO A 40 26.46 17.03 10.04
CA PRO A 40 25.29 17.87 10.27
C PRO A 40 24.71 18.33 8.93
N PRO A 41 23.38 18.32 8.76
CA PRO A 41 22.77 18.79 7.53
C PRO A 41 23.13 20.26 7.29
N PRO A 42 23.35 20.66 6.03
CA PRO A 42 23.68 22.04 5.72
C PRO A 42 22.59 22.99 6.26
N PRO A 43 22.99 24.16 6.81
CA PRO A 43 22.05 25.08 7.43
C PRO A 43 21.03 25.60 6.41
N LYS A 44 19.74 25.47 6.75
CA LYS A 44 18.64 26.03 5.94
C LYS A 44 18.70 27.56 5.99
N LYS A 45 19.03 28.22 4.87
CA LYS A 45 19.01 29.69 4.76
C LYS A 45 17.56 30.20 4.82
N LYS A 46 17.30 31.18 5.70
CA LYS A 46 16.09 32.00 5.72
C LYS A 46 16.24 33.15 4.69
N GLU A 47 15.13 33.46 4.01
CA GLU A 47 14.99 34.13 2.71
C GLU A 47 15.38 35.63 2.66
N SER A 48 15.79 36.15 1.48
CA SER A 48 15.36 37.46 0.94
C SER A 48 15.83 37.76 -0.51
N SER A 49 14.93 38.40 -1.27
CA SER A 49 15.07 39.14 -2.55
C SER A 49 15.02 38.38 -3.90
N SER A 50 13.81 38.39 -4.47
CA SER A 50 13.45 38.62 -5.88
C SER A 50 14.38 38.11 -7.01
N MET A 51 13.98 36.99 -7.62
CA MET A 51 13.99 36.88 -9.08
C MET A 51 12.56 36.65 -9.55
N VAL A 52 12.11 37.56 -10.41
CA VAL A 52 10.82 37.49 -11.08
C VAL A 52 10.87 36.35 -12.08
N PHE A 53 10.27 35.21 -11.76
CA PHE A 53 9.92 34.18 -12.74
C PHE A 53 8.47 34.38 -13.15
N SER A 54 8.28 35.19 -14.20
CA SER A 54 7.04 35.16 -14.98
C SER A 54 7.01 33.85 -15.77
N GLY A 55 6.26 32.85 -15.29
CA GLY A 55 6.11 31.60 -16.02
C GLY A 55 5.35 30.52 -15.25
N PHE A 56 4.11 30.27 -15.66
CA PHE A 56 3.30 29.08 -15.40
C PHE A 56 2.74 28.88 -13.99
N ASN A 57 1.57 29.48 -13.75
CA ASN A 57 0.57 29.02 -12.77
C ASN A 57 -0.03 27.65 -13.21
N GLN A 58 0.79 26.60 -13.23
CA GLN A 58 0.28 25.23 -13.29
C GLN A 58 1.03 24.43 -12.24
N ARG A 59 0.41 24.31 -11.06
CA ARG A 59 0.77 23.22 -10.15
C ARG A 59 0.69 21.95 -11.01
N PRO A 60 1.76 21.13 -11.10
CA PRO A 60 1.68 19.89 -11.85
C PRO A 60 0.50 19.12 -11.26
N LYS A 61 -0.55 18.93 -12.07
CA LYS A 61 -1.63 18.04 -11.67
C LYS A 61 -0.97 16.69 -11.45
N PRO A 62 -1.18 16.05 -10.29
CA PRO A 62 -0.76 14.68 -10.10
C PRO A 62 -1.20 13.88 -11.34
N PRO A 63 -0.32 13.06 -11.92
CA PRO A 63 -0.74 12.17 -13.00
C PRO A 63 -1.99 11.44 -12.54
N GLU A 64 -3.03 11.37 -13.38
CA GLU A 64 -4.22 10.62 -13.04
C GLU A 64 -3.81 9.18 -12.74
N LEU A 65 -4.15 8.71 -11.54
CA LEU A 65 -3.80 7.36 -11.14
C LEU A 65 -4.43 6.39 -12.15
N PRO A 66 -3.68 5.37 -12.61
CA PRO A 66 -4.25 4.38 -13.51
C PRO A 66 -5.50 3.78 -12.86
N LEU A 67 -6.58 3.68 -13.64
CA LEU A 67 -7.91 3.27 -13.18
C LEU A 67 -7.85 1.96 -12.36
N LEU A 68 -6.94 1.07 -12.74
CA LEU A 68 -6.69 -0.21 -12.09
C LEU A 68 -5.18 -0.49 -12.06
N LEU A 69 -4.72 -1.23 -11.05
CA LEU A 69 -3.38 -1.82 -11.01
C LEU A 69 -3.50 -3.35 -10.93
N PRO A 70 -2.49 -4.10 -11.41
CA PRO A 70 -2.36 -5.52 -11.11
C PRO A 70 -2.40 -5.78 -9.60
N GLY A 71 -3.04 -6.88 -9.20
CA GLY A 71 -3.25 -7.29 -7.82
C GLY A 71 -4.49 -6.68 -7.15
N MET A 72 -5.17 -5.72 -7.79
CA MET A 72 -6.37 -5.12 -7.22
C MET A 72 -7.64 -5.92 -7.56
N ILE A 73 -8.64 -5.82 -6.68
CA ILE A 73 -9.96 -6.39 -6.93
C ILE A 73 -10.76 -5.44 -7.84
N ALA A 74 -11.32 -6.00 -8.91
CA ALA A 74 -12.21 -5.29 -9.82
C ALA A 74 -13.58 -5.97 -9.86
N ILE A 75 -14.64 -5.18 -10.02
CA ILE A 75 -16.00 -5.65 -10.28
C ILE A 75 -16.35 -5.37 -11.75
N VAL A 76 -17.01 -6.31 -12.41
CA VAL A 76 -17.59 -6.08 -13.72
C VAL A 76 -18.93 -5.32 -13.57
N LYS A 77 -19.01 -4.10 -14.10
CA LYS A 77 -20.23 -3.27 -14.03
C LYS A 77 -21.11 -3.30 -15.29
N ASN A 78 -20.65 -3.95 -16.37
CA ASN A 78 -21.45 -4.07 -17.59
C ASN A 78 -22.60 -5.08 -17.40
N THR A 79 -23.85 -4.61 -17.34
CA THR A 79 -25.06 -5.44 -17.17
C THR A 79 -25.33 -6.39 -18.33
N ASN A 80 -24.81 -6.11 -19.52
CA ASN A 80 -24.95 -7.01 -20.69
C ASN A 80 -23.96 -8.18 -20.66
N ASN A 81 -23.03 -8.19 -19.71
CA ASN A 81 -22.01 -9.22 -19.59
C ASN A 81 -22.44 -10.28 -18.57
N PRO A 82 -22.31 -11.59 -18.85
CA PRO A 82 -22.66 -12.65 -17.89
C PRO A 82 -21.86 -12.57 -16.57
N TYR A 83 -20.73 -11.87 -16.55
CA TYR A 83 -19.93 -11.64 -15.36
C TYR A 83 -20.34 -10.39 -14.58
N TYR A 84 -21.48 -9.75 -14.87
CA TYR A 84 -21.98 -8.59 -14.12
C TYR A 84 -21.99 -8.83 -12.60
N MET A 85 -21.44 -7.89 -11.84
CA MET A 85 -21.25 -7.92 -10.39
C MET A 85 -20.28 -8.98 -9.84
N TYR A 86 -19.66 -9.81 -10.67
CA TYR A 86 -18.58 -10.67 -10.22
C TYR A 86 -17.33 -9.86 -9.91
N CYS A 87 -16.69 -10.21 -8.79
CA CYS A 87 -15.40 -9.65 -8.39
C CYS A 87 -14.27 -10.62 -8.74
N GLY A 88 -13.15 -10.08 -9.20
CA GLY A 88 -11.94 -10.87 -9.46
C GLY A 88 -10.67 -10.03 -9.33
N ILE A 89 -9.52 -10.69 -9.39
CA ILE A 89 -8.20 -10.07 -9.20
C ILE A 89 -7.63 -9.68 -10.56
N VAL A 90 -7.29 -8.41 -10.76
CA VAL A 90 -6.63 -7.95 -11.98
C VAL A 90 -5.21 -8.53 -12.02
N GLN A 91 -4.88 -9.30 -13.04
CA GLN A 91 -3.55 -9.91 -13.20
C GLN A 91 -2.61 -9.05 -14.05
N ARG A 92 -3.13 -8.45 -15.12
CA ARG A 92 -2.37 -7.58 -16.02
C ARG A 92 -3.28 -6.58 -16.71
N ILE A 93 -2.67 -5.48 -17.15
CA ILE A 93 -3.34 -4.41 -17.90
C ILE A 93 -2.53 -4.14 -19.17
N THR A 94 -3.20 -4.10 -20.31
CA THR A 94 -2.57 -3.89 -21.62
C THR A 94 -3.62 -3.29 -22.56
N ASP A 95 -3.27 -2.23 -23.30
CA ASP A 95 -4.07 -1.63 -24.37
C ASP A 95 -5.59 -1.56 -24.06
N ASP A 96 -5.93 -0.79 -23.02
CA ASP A 96 -7.31 -0.55 -22.53
C ASP A 96 -8.09 -1.79 -22.07
N LYS A 97 -7.39 -2.92 -21.90
CA LYS A 97 -7.95 -4.16 -21.37
C LYS A 97 -7.26 -4.57 -20.09
N ALA A 98 -7.99 -5.24 -19.23
CA ALA A 98 -7.48 -5.87 -18.03
C ALA A 98 -7.87 -7.34 -18.03
N ALA A 99 -6.89 -8.21 -17.75
CA ALA A 99 -7.15 -9.62 -17.51
C ALA A 99 -7.49 -9.80 -16.03
N VAL A 100 -8.71 -10.25 -15.75
CA VAL A 100 -9.25 -10.47 -14.41
C VAL A 100 -9.33 -11.97 -14.16
N LEU A 101 -8.68 -12.41 -13.09
CA LEU A 101 -8.77 -13.76 -12.56
C LEU A 101 -10.00 -13.87 -11.67
N PHE A 102 -10.93 -14.74 -12.05
CA PHE A 102 -12.03 -15.16 -11.19
C PHE A 102 -11.66 -16.50 -10.55
N GLU A 103 -11.71 -16.52 -9.23
CA GLU A 103 -11.50 -17.71 -8.42
C GLU A 103 -12.86 -18.20 -7.91
N GLY A 104 -13.11 -19.51 -8.00
CA GLY A 104 -14.35 -20.11 -7.52
C GLY A 104 -14.18 -21.61 -7.30
N GLY A 105 -14.07 -22.04 -6.04
CA GLY A 105 -13.81 -23.43 -5.70
C GLY A 105 -12.42 -23.85 -6.18
N ASN A 106 -12.34 -24.93 -6.98
CA ASN A 106 -11.08 -25.42 -7.57
C ASN A 106 -10.84 -24.92 -9.01
N TRP A 107 -11.61 -23.93 -9.46
CA TRP A 107 -11.53 -23.43 -10.83
C TRP A 107 -11.07 -21.98 -10.85
N ASP A 108 -10.04 -21.75 -11.67
CA ASP A 108 -9.49 -20.44 -11.97
C ASP A 108 -9.84 -20.09 -13.42
N ARG A 109 -10.48 -18.92 -13.62
CA ARG A 109 -10.83 -18.42 -14.95
C ARG A 109 -10.25 -17.02 -15.17
N LEU A 110 -9.33 -16.90 -16.10
CA LEU A 110 -8.74 -15.63 -16.50
C LEU A 110 -9.46 -15.07 -17.73
N ILE A 111 -10.14 -13.93 -17.57
CA ILE A 111 -10.96 -13.32 -18.63
C ILE A 111 -10.54 -11.88 -18.83
N SER A 112 -10.47 -11.42 -20.09
CA SER A 112 -10.08 -10.05 -20.40
C SER A 112 -11.32 -9.17 -20.63
N PHE A 113 -11.40 -8.06 -19.91
CA PHE A 113 -12.45 -7.05 -20.07
C PHE A 113 -11.82 -5.73 -20.49
N ARG A 114 -12.65 -4.82 -21.01
CA ARG A 114 -12.23 -3.44 -21.22
C ARG A 114 -12.18 -2.72 -19.87
N LEU A 115 -11.24 -1.78 -19.70
CA LEU A 115 -11.11 -1.00 -18.46
C LEU A 115 -12.42 -0.25 -18.11
N GLU A 116 -13.15 0.22 -19.12
CA GLU A 116 -14.43 0.91 -18.96
C GLU A 116 -15.55 0.02 -18.41
N GLU A 117 -15.46 -1.31 -18.54
CA GLU A 117 -16.42 -2.28 -18.02
C GLU A 117 -16.11 -2.71 -16.58
N LEU A 118 -14.95 -2.31 -16.08
CA LEU A 118 -14.47 -2.66 -14.76
C LEU A 118 -14.52 -1.47 -13.81
N GLU A 119 -14.73 -1.76 -12.54
CA GLU A 119 -14.70 -0.80 -11.46
C GLU A 119 -13.72 -1.28 -10.38
N ARG A 120 -12.82 -0.38 -9.96
CA ARG A 120 -11.92 -0.62 -8.83
C ARG A 120 -12.75 -0.74 -7.56
N ARG A 121 -12.53 -1.80 -6.79
CA ARG A 121 -13.08 -1.95 -5.45
C ARG A 121 -11.96 -2.08 -4.42
N GLU A 122 -11.99 -1.23 -3.38
CA GLU A 122 -11.01 -1.31 -2.28
C GLU A 122 -11.43 -2.27 -1.17
N LYS A 123 -12.72 -2.56 -1.07
CA LYS A 123 -13.28 -3.53 -0.11
C LYS A 123 -13.71 -4.79 -0.83
N GLY A 124 -13.65 -5.94 -0.16
CA GLY A 124 -14.30 -7.18 -0.63
C GLY A 124 -15.81 -7.02 -0.82
N PRO A 125 -16.50 -8.06 -1.30
CA PRO A 125 -17.95 -8.02 -1.50
C PRO A 125 -18.63 -7.52 -0.22
N PRO A 126 -19.72 -6.74 -0.34
CA PRO A 126 -20.43 -6.25 0.82
C PRO A 126 -21.01 -7.48 1.51
N MET A 127 -20.44 -7.85 2.65
CA MET A 127 -21.14 -8.67 3.62
C MET A 127 -22.45 -7.92 3.88
N GLU A 128 -23.56 -8.55 3.54
CA GLU A 128 -24.94 -8.07 3.69
C GLU A 128 -25.04 -7.03 4.81
N GLU A 129 -25.30 -5.78 4.43
CA GLU A 129 -25.49 -4.72 5.41
C GLU A 129 -26.75 -5.10 6.19
N SER A 130 -26.57 -5.55 7.43
CA SER A 130 -27.65 -5.79 8.36
C SER A 130 -28.46 -4.50 8.45
N VAL A 131 -29.67 -4.56 7.89
CA VAL A 131 -30.75 -3.59 8.01
C VAL A 131 -30.60 -2.72 9.27
N PRO A 132 -30.62 -1.38 9.16
CA PRO A 132 -30.65 -0.52 10.32
C PRO A 132 -31.87 -0.90 11.15
N ASN A 133 -31.63 -1.24 12.42
CA ASN A 133 -32.66 -1.61 13.38
C ASN A 133 -33.58 -0.40 13.57
N GLU A 134 -34.65 -0.33 12.78
CA GLU A 134 -35.63 0.75 12.82
C GLU A 134 -36.46 0.58 14.09
N LYS A 135 -36.03 1.31 15.11
CA LYS A 135 -36.80 1.87 16.24
C LYS A 135 -38.18 1.23 16.48
N PHE A 136 -38.20 0.14 17.24
CA PHE A 136 -39.34 -0.12 18.14
C PHE A 136 -39.10 0.61 19.46
N ASN A 137 -39.60 1.84 19.53
CA ASN A 137 -40.02 2.47 20.77
C ASN A 137 -41.22 3.36 20.42
N SER A 138 -42.40 2.75 20.47
CA SER A 138 -43.68 3.44 20.70
C SER A 138 -44.44 2.67 21.76
#